data_AF-A0A0P9DKW6-F1
#
_entry.id   AF-A0A0P9DKW6-F1
#
_cell.length_a   1.000
_cell.length_b   1.000
_cell.length_c   1.000
_cell.angle_alpha   90.00
_cell.angle_beta   90.00
_cell.angle_gamma   90.00
#
_symmetry.space_group_name_H-M   'P 1'
#
loop_
_entity.id
_entity.type
_entity.pdbx_description
1 polymer ?
#
loop_
_entity_poly.entity_id
_entity_poly.type
_entity_poly.pdbx_seq_one_letter_code
_entity_poly.pdbx_strand_id
1 'polypeptide(L)' 'MDNATVIERLRGALPDAIDSTSEYRGDLSIFVKPGAIVEVARALRDDPELSYNFLENLCGVDY' A
#
# COMPACT_ATOMS: atom_id res chain seq x y z
N MET A 1 -6.16 3.33 13.03
CA MET A 1 -4.77 2.92 12.72
C MET A 1 -4.07 4.12 12.12
N ASP A 2 -2.79 4.33 12.42
CA ASP A 2 -2.03 5.41 11.79
C ASP A 2 -1.33 4.95 10.51
N ASN A 3 -0.93 5.92 9.68
CA ASN A 3 -0.24 5.64 8.41
C ASN A 3 1.12 4.97 8.61
N ALA A 4 1.79 5.23 9.73
CA ALA A 4 3.06 4.60 10.08
C ALA A 4 2.93 3.08 10.22
N THR A 5 1.88 2.60 10.89
CA THR A 5 1.59 1.17 11.07
C THR A 5 1.46 0.45 9.73
N VAL A 6 0.77 1.07 8.76
CA VAL A 6 0.58 0.51 7.42
C VAL A 6 1.93 0.33 6.70
N ILE A 7 2.81 1.35 6.79
CA ILE A 7 4.13 1.31 6.17
C ILE A 7 5.01 0.23 6.80
N GLU A 8 5.01 0.13 8.14
CA GLU A 8 5.79 -0.89 8.86
C GLU A 8 5.35 -2.31 8.49
N ARG A 9 4.03 -2.56 8.45
CA ARG A 9 3.49 -3.86 8.07
C ARG A 9 3.86 -4.23 6.64
N LEU A 10 3.71 -3.31 5.69
CA LEU A 10 4.06 -3.57 4.29
C LEU A 10 5.56 -3.78 4.09
N ARG A 11 6.43 -3.00 4.75
CA ARG A 11 7.88 -3.20 4.70
C ARG A 11 8.32 -4.54 5.30
N GLY A 12 7.65 -4.98 6.37
CA GLY A 12 7.89 -6.28 6.98
C GLY A 12 7.47 -7.45 6.08
N ALA A 13 6.32 -7.33 5.40
CA ALA A 13 5.79 -8.37 4.52
C ALA A 13 6.48 -8.41 3.16
N LEU A 14 6.82 -7.25 2.58
CA LEU A 14 7.29 -7.08 1.21
C LEU A 14 8.39 -6.00 1.13
N PRO A 15 9.60 -6.27 1.66
CA PRO A 15 10.65 -5.26 1.80
C PRO A 15 11.11 -4.68 0.45
N ASP A 16 11.09 -5.48 -0.61
CA ASP A 16 11.53 -5.08 -1.95
C ASP A 16 10.40 -4.49 -2.82
N ALA A 17 9.15 -4.45 -2.34
CA ALA A 17 8.01 -4.02 -3.16
C ALA A 17 7.79 -2.50 -3.17
N ILE A 18 8.26 -1.78 -2.15
CA ILE A 18 7.99 -0.36 -1.94
C ILE A 18 9.19 0.46 -2.42
N ASP A 19 8.97 1.35 -3.39
CA ASP A 19 10.01 2.26 -3.87
C ASP A 19 10.07 3.53 -3.01
N SER A 20 8.92 4.12 -2.68
CA SER A 20 8.84 5.29 -1.80
C SER A 20 7.46 5.46 -1.19
N THR A 21 7.35 6.37 -0.22
CA THR A 21 6.10 6.76 0.42
C THR A 21 5.99 8.28 0.46
N SER A 22 4.80 8.81 0.27
CA SER A 22 4.49 10.23 0.45
C SER A 22 3.24 10.37 1.29
N GLU A 23 3.20 11.36 2.17
CA GLU A 23 2.01 11.67 2.95
C GLU A 23 1.70 13.15 2.82
N TYR A 24 0.44 13.44 2.49
CA TYR A 24 -0.04 14.81 2.38
C TYR A 24 -1.40 14.95 3.05
N ARG A 25 -1.45 15.76 4.11
CA ARG A 25 -2.68 16.04 4.88
C ARG A 25 -3.38 14.79 5.42
N GLY A 26 -2.61 13.75 5.78
CA GLY A 26 -3.12 12.48 6.29
C GLY A 26 -3.38 11.43 5.21
N ASP A 27 -3.27 11.79 3.93
CA ASP A 27 -3.39 10.84 2.84
C ASP A 27 -2.04 10.20 2.53
N LEU A 28 -1.92 8.90 2.80
CA LEU A 28 -0.75 8.09 2.52
C LEU A 28 -0.78 7.58 1.08
N SER A 29 0.26 7.91 0.32
CA SER A 29 0.57 7.33 -0.98
C SER A 29 1.78 6.39 -0.87
N ILE A 30 1.63 5.17 -1.37
CA ILE A 30 2.68 4.16 -1.42
C ILE A 30 3.00 3.86 -2.87
N PHE A 31 4.24 4.13 -3.27
CA PHE A 31 4.73 3.84 -4.61
C PHE A 31 5.36 2.44 -4.61
N VAL A 32 4.85 1.57 -5.47
CA VAL A 32 5.22 0.15 -5.50
C VAL A 32 5.75 -0.25 -6.87
N LYS A 33 6.60 -1.28 -6.88
CA LYS A 33 7.11 -1.85 -8.13
C LYS A 33 5.95 -2.45 -8.94
N PRO A 34 5.94 -2.31 -10.28
CA PRO A 34 4.85 -2.83 -11.12
C PRO A 34 4.58 -4.32 -10.92
N GLY A 35 5.63 -5.13 -10.74
CA GLY A 35 5.50 -6.57 -10.52
C GLY A 35 4.93 -6.98 -9.15
N ALA A 36 4.86 -6.05 -8.20
CA ALA A 36 4.45 -6.32 -6.82
C ALA A 36 3.01 -5.86 -6.49
N ILE A 37 2.31 -5.20 -7.42
CA ILE A 37 0.97 -4.62 -7.17
C ILE A 37 0.01 -5.65 -6.57
N VAL A 38 -0.05 -6.85 -7.15
CA VAL A 38 -0.96 -7.92 -6.70
C VAL A 38 -0.58 -8.43 -5.31
N GLU A 39 0.71 -8.55 -5.02
CA GLU A 39 1.19 -9.02 -3.71
C GLU A 39 0.93 -7.98 -2.62
N VAL A 40 1.17 -6.70 -2.91
CA VAL A 40 0.86 -5.58 -2.01
C VAL A 40 -0.64 -5.51 -1.71
N ALA A 41 -1.48 -5.54 -2.74
CA ALA A 41 -2.93 -5.52 -2.55
C ALA A 41 -3.42 -6.72 -1.74
N ARG A 42 -2.81 -7.90 -1.94
CA ARG A 42 -3.11 -9.10 -1.15
C ARG A 42 -2.70 -8.93 0.31
N ALA A 43 -1.50 -8.42 0.57
CA ALA A 43 -1.03 -8.17 1.94
C ALA A 43 -1.94 -7.17 2.68
N LEU A 44 -2.33 -6.08 2.01
CA LEU A 44 -3.27 -5.09 2.56
C LEU A 44 -4.64 -5.69 2.90
N ARG A 45 -5.15 -6.59 2.05
CA ARG A 45 -6.46 -7.23 2.23
C ARG A 45 -6.43 -8.32 3.31
N ASP A 46 -5.39 -9.17 3.29
CA ASP A 46 -5.33 -10.41 4.07
C ASP A 46 -4.71 -10.18 5.46
N ASP A 47 -3.98 -9.09 5.69
CA ASP A 47 -3.53 -8.73 7.03
C ASP A 47 -4.75 -8.45 7.94
N PRO A 48 -4.93 -9.22 9.03
CA PRO A 48 -6.12 -9.11 9.88
C PRO A 48 -6.29 -7.75 10.55
N GLU A 49 -5.20 -7.00 10.75
CA GLU A 49 -5.25 -5.68 11.35
C GLU A 49 -5.57 -4.60 10.31
N LEU A 50 -5.03 -4.74 9.10
CA LEU A 50 -5.23 -3.78 8.01
C LEU A 50 -6.61 -3.95 7.34
N SER A 51 -6.94 -5.19 6.94
CA SER A 51 -8.25 -5.56 6.37
C SER A 51 -8.79 -4.64 5.27
N TYR A 52 -7.93 -4.14 4.36
CA TYR A 52 -8.36 -3.31 3.22
C TYR A 52 -9.09 -4.16 2.17
N ASN A 53 -10.35 -4.46 2.45
CA ASN A 53 -11.20 -5.37 1.67
C ASN A 53 -12.19 -4.66 0.74
N PHE A 54 -12.17 -3.32 0.71
CA PHE A 54 -12.97 -2.50 -0.18
C PHE A 54 -12.06 -1.75 -1.17
N LEU A 55 -12.09 -2.16 -2.43
CA LEU A 55 -11.40 -1.46 -3.52
C LEU A 55 -12.28 -0.29 -3.99
N GLU A 56 -11.97 0.91 -3.51
CA GLU A 56 -12.76 2.12 -3.80
C GLU A 56 -12.61 2.59 -5.25
N ASN A 57 -11.40 2.60 -5.80
CA ASN A 57 -11.10 3.14 -7.13
C ASN A 57 -9.88 2.46 -7.77
N LEU A 58 -9.86 2.42 -9.10
CA LEU A 58 -8.70 2.04 -9.92
C LEU A 58 -8.67 2.93 -11.17
N CYS A 59 -7.61 3.70 -11.34
CA CYS A 59 -7.44 4.58 -12.49
C CYS A 59 -6.00 4.58 -13.02
N GLY A 60 -5.84 5.02 -14.26
CA GLY A 60 -4.55 5.34 -14.87
C GLY A 60 -4.45 6.84 -15.12
N VAL A 61 -3.22 7.36 -15.12
CA VAL A 61 -2.90 8.75 -15.44
C VAL A 61 -1.85 8.74 -16.56
N ASP A 62 -2.08 9.54 -17.60
CA ASP A 62 -1.11 9.82 -18.67
C ASP A 62 -0.47 11.19 -18.40
N TYR A 63 0.86 11.26 -18.44
CA TYR A 63 1.66 12.41 -18.00
C TYR A 63 2.40 13.09 -19.15
#